data_AF-A0A095YE46-F1
#
_entry.id   AF-A0A095YE46-F1
#
_cell.length_a   1.000
_cell.length_b   1.000
_cell.length_c   1.000
_cell.angle_alpha   90.00
_cell.angle_beta   90.00
_cell.angle_gamma   90.00
#
_symmetry.space_group_name_H-M   'P 1'
#
loop_
_entity.id
_entity.type
_entity.pdbx_description
1 polymer ?
#
loop_
_entity_poly.entity_id
_entity_poly.type
_entity_poly.pdbx_seq_one_letter_code
_entity_poly.pdbx_strand_id
1 'polypeptide(L)'
;MRTINGQQVSEEQIDEWVAEAEDGYDVETLRRRGRKPRHENAAKVISIRLSPSEISDLDKYAATHGWSRSQAIREALRNAV
;
A
#
# COMPACT_ATOMS: atom_id res chain seq x y z
N MET A 1 -33.64 -10.89 -8.36
CA MET A 1 -32.58 -11.65 -9.05
C MET A 1 -31.25 -11.28 -8.44
N ARG A 2 -30.42 -12.24 -8.02
CA ARG A 2 -29.14 -11.96 -7.34
C ARG A 2 -28.08 -11.66 -8.40
N THR A 3 -27.49 -10.46 -8.34
CA THR A 3 -26.46 -10.02 -9.28
C THR A 3 -25.21 -9.55 -8.54
N ILE A 4 -24.04 -9.86 -9.08
CA ILE A 4 -22.73 -9.38 -8.60
C ILE A 4 -22.04 -8.71 -9.79
N ASN A 5 -21.57 -7.47 -9.62
CA ASN A 5 -20.98 -6.65 -10.68
C ASN A 5 -21.85 -6.55 -11.96
N GLY A 6 -23.17 -6.57 -11.81
CA GLY A 6 -24.11 -6.52 -12.94
C GLY A 6 -24.30 -7.85 -13.69
N GLN A 7 -23.62 -8.92 -13.28
CA GLN A 7 -23.80 -10.26 -13.84
C GLN A 7 -24.77 -11.07 -12.96
N GLN A 8 -25.60 -11.90 -13.60
CA GLN A 8 -26.49 -12.82 -12.88
C GLN A 8 -25.68 -13.95 -12.27
N VAL A 9 -25.96 -14.27 -11.01
CA VAL A 9 -25.36 -15.40 -10.31
C VAL A 9 -26.20 -16.64 -10.61
N SER A 10 -25.57 -17.70 -11.14
CA SER A 10 -26.24 -18.98 -11.39
C SER A 10 -26.34 -19.83 -10.12
N GLU A 11 -27.16 -20.87 -10.13
CA GLU A 11 -27.30 -21.79 -8.99
C GLU A 11 -26.03 -22.63 -8.82
N GLU A 12 -25.39 -23.04 -9.92
CA GLU A 12 -24.11 -23.76 -9.89
C GLU A 12 -23.00 -22.92 -9.25
N GLN A 13 -22.98 -21.61 -9.53
CA GLN A 13 -22.02 -20.69 -8.91
C GLN A 13 -22.25 -20.56 -7.40
N ILE A 14 -23.51 -20.67 -6.94
CA ILE A 14 -23.82 -20.67 -5.51
C ILE A 14 -23.34 -21.98 -4.88
N ASP A 15 -23.58 -23.12 -5.51
CA ASP A 15 -23.15 -24.42 -5.00
C ASP A 15 -21.61 -24.52 -4.89
N GLU A 16 -20.88 -23.98 -5.87
CA GLU A 16 -19.42 -23.87 -5.81
C GLU A 16 -18.95 -23.05 -4.60
N TRP A 17 -19.57 -21.90 -4.33
CA TRP A 17 -19.22 -21.07 -3.17
C TRP A 17 -19.59 -21.70 -1.84
N VAL A 18 -20.68 -22.48 -1.78
CA VAL A 18 -21.05 -23.24 -0.58
C VAL A 18 -19.99 -24.30 -0.30
N ALA A 19 -19.59 -25.07 -1.31
CA ALA A 19 -18.55 -26.08 -1.17
C ALA A 19 -17.21 -25.47 -0.73
N GLU A 20 -16.81 -24.33 -1.32
CA GLU A 20 -15.60 -23.60 -0.93
C GLU A 20 -15.68 -23.11 0.54
N ALA A 21 -16.85 -22.63 0.98
CA ALA A 21 -17.03 -22.18 2.35
C ALA A 21 -17.02 -23.34 3.36
N GLU A 22 -17.53 -24.52 2.98
CA GLU A 22 -17.52 -25.72 3.82
C GLU A 22 -16.13 -26.37 3.90
N ASP A 23 -15.35 -26.36 2.82
CA ASP A 23 -13.94 -26.80 2.81
C ASP A 23 -13.06 -25.90 3.70
N GLY A 24 -13.36 -24.60 3.68
CA GLY A 24 -12.65 -23.59 4.46
C GLY A 24 -11.27 -23.24 3.87
N TYR A 25 -10.57 -22.30 4.51
CA TYR A 25 -9.23 -21.88 4.07
C TYR A 25 -8.17 -22.23 5.10
N ASP A 26 -7.00 -22.70 4.64
CA ASP A 26 -5.82 -22.83 5.47
C ASP A 26 -5.30 -21.44 5.87
N VAL A 27 -5.61 -21.05 7.11
CA VAL A 27 -5.26 -19.74 7.68
C VAL A 27 -3.76 -19.46 7.71
N GLU A 28 -2.90 -20.48 7.72
CA GLU A 28 -1.44 -20.31 7.71
C GLU A 28 -0.92 -19.94 6.32
N THR A 29 -1.61 -20.34 5.26
CA THR A 29 -1.31 -19.93 3.88
C THR A 29 -1.82 -18.53 3.55
N LEU A 30 -2.77 -18.02 4.34
CA LEU A 30 -3.30 -16.68 4.16
C LEU A 30 -2.22 -15.65 4.47
N ARG A 31 -1.90 -14.81 3.47
CA ARG A 31 -0.94 -13.72 3.64
C ARG A 31 -1.36 -12.84 4.82
N ARG A 32 -0.45 -12.68 5.80
CA ARG A 32 -0.64 -11.75 6.92
C ARG A 32 -1.09 -10.38 6.42
N ARG A 33 -2.24 -9.92 6.93
CA ARG A 33 -2.78 -8.59 6.63
C ARG A 33 -1.77 -7.53 7.08
N GLY A 34 -1.55 -6.54 6.24
CA GLY A 34 -0.61 -5.46 6.51
C GLY A 34 -0.01 -4.87 5.24
N ARG A 35 0.52 -3.66 5.36
CA ARG A 35 1.25 -3.01 4.26
C ARG A 35 2.56 -3.76 4.07
N LYS A 36 2.91 -4.11 2.83
CA LYS A 36 4.22 -4.72 2.54
C LYS A 36 5.31 -3.81 3.13
N PRO A 37 6.29 -4.37 3.87
CA PRO A 37 7.41 -3.60 4.33
C PRO A 37 8.17 -3.05 3.12
N ARG A 38 8.74 -1.86 3.28
CA ARG A 38 9.44 -1.16 2.20
C ARG A 38 10.83 -1.77 1.94
N HIS A 39 11.42 -2.39 2.94
CA HIS A 39 12.69 -3.13 2.91
C HIS A 39 12.50 -4.43 3.71
N GLU A 40 13.60 -5.12 4.06
CA GLU A 40 13.59 -6.33 4.91
C GLU A 40 12.78 -6.13 6.21
N ASN A 41 12.73 -4.89 6.71
CA ASN A 41 11.99 -4.50 7.91
C ASN A 41 10.92 -3.43 7.62
N ALA A 42 9.97 -3.32 8.55
CA ALA A 42 8.99 -2.22 8.55
C ALA A 42 9.68 -0.86 8.61
N ALA A 43 9.25 0.08 7.77
CA ALA A 43 9.78 1.45 7.79
C ALA A 43 9.36 2.17 9.08
N LYS A 44 10.30 2.89 9.71
CA LYS A 44 10.02 3.77 10.84
C LYS A 44 9.72 5.19 10.36
N VAL A 45 8.75 5.85 10.99
CA VAL A 45 8.42 7.25 10.72
C VAL A 45 9.18 8.12 11.71
N ILE A 46 9.94 9.10 11.18
CA ILE A 46 10.65 10.09 11.97
C ILE A 46 9.99 11.44 11.70
N SER A 47 9.48 12.10 12.74
CA SER A 47 8.91 13.45 12.63
C SER A 47 10.03 14.50 12.74
N ILE A 48 10.07 15.43 11.80
CA ILE A 48 10.98 16.57 11.78
C ILE A 48 10.18 17.86 11.73
N ARG A 49 10.65 18.91 12.42
CA ARG A 49 10.07 20.25 12.32
C ARG A 49 10.84 21.03 11.28
N LEU A 50 10.14 21.52 10.27
CA LEU A 50 10.67 22.38 9.22
C LEU A 50 9.94 23.71 9.27
N SER A 51 10.68 24.79 9.10
CA SER A 51 10.13 26.12 8.88
C SER A 51 9.38 26.18 7.54
N PRO A 52 8.48 27.15 7.34
CA PRO A 52 7.76 27.31 6.08
C PRO A 52 8.69 27.49 4.87
N SER A 53 9.83 28.16 5.04
CA SER A 53 10.82 28.34 3.96
C SER A 53 11.49 27.03 3.58
N GLU A 54 11.90 26.22 4.57
CA GLU A 54 12.49 24.89 4.31
C GLU A 54 11.51 23.95 3.59
N ILE A 55 10.22 24.02 3.93
CA ILE A 55 9.18 23.26 3.21
C ILE A 55 9.07 23.73 1.76
N SER A 56 9.09 25.06 1.52
CA SER A 56 9.04 25.62 0.17
C SER A 56 10.25 25.21 -0.66
N ASP A 57 11.44 25.19 -0.08
CA ASP A 57 12.66 24.81 -0.79
C ASP A 57 12.69 23.32 -1.08
N LEU A 58 12.20 22.48 -0.15
CA LEU A 58 11.98 21.06 -0.40
C LEU A 58 11.02 20.82 -1.56
N ASP A 59 9.94 21.59 -1.66
CA ASP A 59 8.96 21.49 -2.75
C ASP A 59 9.56 21.84 -4.10
N LYS A 60 10.32 22.93 -4.19
CA LYS A 60 11.02 23.33 -5.41
C LYS A 60 12.03 22.27 -5.84
N TYR A 61 12.79 21.74 -4.89
CA TYR A 61 13.77 20.70 -5.16
C TYR A 61 13.10 19.42 -5.68
N ALA A 62 12.00 19.00 -5.05
CA ALA A 62 11.23 17.83 -5.47
C ALA A 62 10.61 18.03 -6.86
N ALA A 63 10.03 19.20 -7.13
CA ALA A 63 9.43 19.54 -8.42
C ALA A 63 10.46 19.52 -9.56
N THR A 64 11.68 20.02 -9.32
CA THR A 64 12.78 20.03 -10.31
C THR A 64 13.15 18.62 -10.78
N HIS A 65 12.96 17.61 -9.92
CA HIS A 65 13.30 16.22 -10.20
C HIS A 65 12.06 15.35 -10.51
N GLY A 66 10.85 15.92 -10.53
CA GLY A 66 9.60 15.16 -10.69
C GLY A 66 9.33 14.19 -9.52
N TRP A 67 9.83 14.50 -8.31
CA TRP A 67 9.75 13.65 -7.14
C TRP A 67 8.66 14.08 -6.17
N SER A 68 8.22 13.13 -5.34
CA SER A 68 7.48 13.48 -4.12
C SER A 68 8.43 14.04 -3.05
N ARG A 69 7.93 14.86 -2.12
CA ARG A 69 8.68 15.30 -0.92
C ARG A 69 9.40 14.16 -0.22
N SER A 70 8.70 13.04 -0.01
CA SER A 70 9.27 11.87 0.67
C SER A 70 10.44 11.25 -0.11
N GLN A 71 10.42 11.32 -1.44
CA GLN A 71 11.48 10.80 -2.30
C GLN A 71 12.68 11.74 -2.30
N ALA A 72 12.45 13.05 -2.43
CA ALA A 72 13.49 14.06 -2.28
C ALA A 72 14.26 13.92 -0.95
N ILE A 73 13.55 13.82 0.19
CA ILE A 73 14.19 13.62 1.51
C ILE A 73 15.03 12.34 1.52
N ARG A 74 14.51 11.25 0.95
CA ARG A 74 15.24 9.97 0.93
C ARG A 74 16.46 9.98 0.02
N GLU A 75 16.43 10.65 -1.12
CA GLU A 75 17.61 10.83 -1.98
C GLU A 75 18.65 11.72 -1.29
N ALA A 76 18.23 12.81 -0.67
CA ALA A 76 19.13 13.65 0.11
C ALA A 76 19.85 12.86 1.22
N LEU A 77 19.10 12.02 1.97
CA LEU A 77 19.68 11.16 3.00
C LEU A 77 20.63 10.09 2.44
N ARG A 78 20.33 9.52 1.25
CA ARG A 78 21.22 8.56 0.58
C ARG A 78 22.54 9.17 0.13
N ASN A 79 22.53 10.45 -0.25
CA ASN A 79 23.71 11.16 -0.72
C ASN A 79 24.52 11.81 0.41
N ALA A 80 23.93 11.92 1.61
CA ALA A 80 24.57 12.54 2.77
C ALA A 80 25.39 11.54 3.62
N VAL A 81 25.21 10.24 3.41
CA VAL A 81 25.86 9.14 4.14
C VAL A 81 26.63 8.30 3.13
#